data_AF-A0A9P5WZ75-F1
#
_entry.id   AF-A0A9P5WZ75-F1
#
_cell.length_a   1.000
_cell.length_b   1.000
_cell.length_c   1.000
_cell.angle_alpha   90.00
_cell.angle_beta   90.00
_cell.angle_gamma   90.00
#
_symmetry.space_group_name_H-M   'P 1'
#
loop_
_entity.id
_entity.type
_entity.pdbx_description
1 polymer ?
#
loop_
_entity_poly.entity_id
_entity_poly.type
_entity_poly.pdbx_seq_one_letter_code
_entity_poly.pdbx_strand_id
1 'polypeptide(L)'
;MTSRVSGLAYQIHDSIALQECFKQLIDKNPEYISQKCFLSCCILTWWNSDFAALKDHLEFKKEIQIMTGASTQKLGQYKLTNDQWELVENLIFDAPTKLFSQALVPLIAGVVPLLFELKLSLEALHDDEENKLSPVMHIAAQAAILMIDKYTLFNEECEIYYIAIDWKIEWFKILGFSSPQIQKIKEMVIRE
;
A
#
# COMPACT_ATOMS: atom_id res chain seq x y z
N MET A 1 8.50 8.71 -8.44
CA MET A 1 8.69 8.62 -6.98
C MET A 1 9.40 7.33 -6.61
N THR A 2 8.86 6.18 -7.02
CA THR A 2 9.44 4.84 -6.84
C THR A 2 10.89 4.73 -7.33
N SER A 3 11.26 5.37 -8.44
CA SER A 3 12.66 5.35 -8.93
C SER A 3 13.68 6.00 -8.00
N ARG A 4 13.31 7.05 -7.25
CA ARG A 4 14.22 7.70 -6.29
C ARG A 4 14.35 6.88 -5.01
N VAL A 5 13.23 6.35 -4.53
CA VAL A 5 13.12 5.50 -3.35
C VAL A 5 13.90 4.19 -3.56
N SER A 6 13.61 3.51 -4.66
CA SER A 6 14.33 2.31 -5.10
C SER A 6 15.81 2.60 -5.32
N GLY A 7 16.13 3.69 -6.02
CA GLY A 7 17.51 4.07 -6.31
C GLY A 7 18.33 4.33 -5.05
N LEU A 8 17.76 5.00 -4.04
CA LEU A 8 18.44 5.21 -2.77
C LEU A 8 18.68 3.88 -2.03
N ALA A 9 17.66 3.03 -1.96
CA ALA A 9 17.78 1.72 -1.32
C ALA A 9 18.91 0.89 -1.98
N TYR A 10 18.96 0.86 -3.31
CA TYR A 10 20.04 0.18 -4.03
C TYR A 10 21.41 0.78 -3.75
N GLN A 11 21.57 2.11 -3.78
CA GLN A 11 22.86 2.74 -3.51
C GLN A 11 23.37 2.45 -2.09
N ILE A 12 22.47 2.43 -1.11
CA ILE A 12 22.82 2.08 0.27
C ILE A 12 23.18 0.60 0.35
N HIS A 13 22.40 -0.30 -0.26
CA HIS A 13 22.70 -1.74 -0.25
C HIS A 13 24.00 -2.10 -0.96
N ASP A 14 24.36 -1.44 -2.06
CA ASP A 14 25.56 -1.76 -2.82
C ASP A 14 26.85 -1.21 -2.19
N SER A 15 26.76 -0.31 -1.21
CA SER A 15 27.91 0.37 -0.60
C SER A 15 28.01 0.16 0.91
N ILE A 16 28.97 -0.66 1.34
CA ILE A 16 29.25 -0.94 2.76
C ILE A 16 29.40 0.36 3.57
N ALA A 17 30.12 1.35 3.04
CA ALA A 17 30.31 2.64 3.71
C ALA A 17 28.99 3.41 3.92
N LEU A 18 28.06 3.34 2.96
CA LEU A 18 26.74 3.95 3.10
C LEU A 18 25.85 3.18 4.08
N GLN A 19 25.92 1.84 4.08
CA GLN A 19 25.22 1.02 5.07
C GLN A 19 25.65 1.34 6.50
N GLU A 20 26.97 1.42 6.73
CA GLU A 20 27.52 1.76 8.04
C GLU A 20 27.12 3.17 8.47
N CYS A 21 27.18 4.14 7.56
CA CYS A 21 26.74 5.50 7.83
C CYS A 21 25.25 5.56 8.19
N PHE A 22 24.40 4.87 7.43
CA PHE A 22 22.98 4.78 7.70
C PHE A 22 22.69 4.16 9.06
N LYS A 23 23.36 3.04 9.39
CA LYS A 23 23.23 2.38 10.68
C LYS A 23 23.65 3.29 11.84
N GLN A 24 24.75 4.03 11.70
CA GLN A 24 25.18 5.01 12.71
C GLN A 24 24.16 6.14 12.91
N LEU A 25 23.42 6.53 11.87
CA LEU A 25 22.35 7.52 11.99
C LEU A 25 21.16 6.94 12.76
N ILE A 26 20.78 5.70 12.48
CA ILE A 26 19.73 4.97 13.21
C ILE A 26 20.12 4.82 14.69
N ASP A 27 21.34 4.36 14.99
CA ASP A 27 21.82 4.16 16.36
C ASP A 27 21.85 5.46 17.19
N LYS A 28 21.98 6.60 16.51
CA LYS A 28 21.94 7.94 17.14
C LYS A 28 20.54 8.47 17.34
N ASN A 29 19.51 7.85 16.77
CA ASN A 29 18.13 8.29 16.91
C ASN A 29 17.48 7.64 18.14
N PRO A 30 17.26 8.39 19.24
CA PRO A 30 16.70 7.85 20.47
C PRO A 30 15.21 7.48 20.36
N GLU A 31 14.53 7.94 19.31
CA GLU A 31 13.11 7.65 19.05
C GLU A 31 12.91 6.32 18.29
N TYR A 32 14.00 5.70 17.83
CA TYR A 32 13.92 4.51 17.02
C TYR A 32 13.82 3.24 17.89
N ILE A 33 12.67 2.57 17.81
CA ILE A 33 12.32 1.41 18.65
C ILE A 33 12.46 0.08 17.87
N SER A 34 12.45 0.13 16.54
CA SER A 34 12.45 -1.03 15.66
C SER A 34 13.83 -1.69 15.57
N GLN A 35 13.89 -2.98 15.25
CA GLN A 35 15.14 -3.71 15.05
C GLN A 35 15.66 -3.60 13.60
N LYS A 36 14.91 -2.92 12.72
CA LYS A 36 15.27 -2.83 11.32
C LYS A 36 16.42 -1.84 11.15
N CYS A 37 17.44 -2.21 10.37
CA CYS A 37 18.62 -1.34 10.15
C CYS A 37 18.92 -1.11 8.66
N PHE A 38 17.98 -1.45 7.78
CA PHE A 38 18.17 -1.41 6.34
C PHE A 38 16.87 -1.02 5.64
N LEU A 39 16.99 -0.36 4.49
CA LEU A 39 15.86 -0.08 3.60
C LEU A 39 15.50 -1.32 2.79
N SER A 40 14.22 -1.57 2.59
CA SER A 40 13.74 -2.58 1.65
C SER A 40 14.00 -2.13 0.21
N CYS A 41 14.52 -3.03 -0.61
CA CYS A 41 14.66 -2.81 -2.05
C CYS A 41 13.34 -3.11 -2.78
N CYS A 42 13.10 -2.37 -3.86
CA CYS A 42 12.04 -2.71 -4.81
C CYS A 42 12.47 -3.94 -5.62
N ILE A 43 11.74 -5.03 -5.52
CA ILE A 43 12.02 -6.32 -6.15
C ILE A 43 10.87 -6.62 -7.13
N LEU A 44 11.19 -6.76 -8.41
CA LEU A 44 10.22 -6.92 -9.49
C LEU A 44 9.26 -8.11 -9.30
N THR A 45 9.75 -9.21 -8.74
CA THR A 45 8.96 -10.42 -8.51
C THR A 45 8.12 -10.37 -7.23
N TRP A 46 8.31 -9.34 -6.39
CA TRP A 46 7.59 -9.18 -5.14
C TRP A 46 6.69 -7.95 -5.23
N TRP A 47 5.40 -8.19 -5.43
CA TRP A 47 4.38 -7.17 -5.75
C TRP A 47 4.29 -6.01 -4.74
N ASN A 48 4.74 -6.21 -3.51
CA ASN A 48 4.62 -5.22 -2.43
C ASN A 48 5.93 -4.54 -2.09
N SER A 49 6.99 -4.87 -2.81
CA SER A 49 8.33 -4.37 -2.51
C SER A 49 8.41 -2.85 -2.64
N ASP A 50 7.68 -2.25 -3.59
CA ASP A 50 7.57 -0.79 -3.71
C ASP A 50 6.91 -0.16 -2.49
N PHE A 51 5.81 -0.74 -2.02
CA PHE A 51 5.12 -0.25 -0.83
C PHE A 51 5.98 -0.43 0.44
N ALA A 52 6.68 -1.56 0.57
CA ALA A 52 7.62 -1.78 1.66
C ALA A 52 8.78 -0.75 1.65
N ALA A 53 9.36 -0.48 0.48
CA ALA A 53 10.42 0.50 0.33
C ALA A 53 9.94 1.93 0.69
N LEU A 54 8.71 2.28 0.31
CA LEU A 54 8.08 3.54 0.66
C LEU A 54 7.82 3.67 2.17
N LYS A 55 7.33 2.60 2.79
CA LYS A 55 7.08 2.56 4.24
C LYS A 55 8.37 2.74 5.04
N ASP A 56 9.45 2.10 4.62
CA ASP A 56 10.76 2.28 5.22
C ASP A 56 11.27 3.70 5.03
N HIS A 57 11.01 4.31 3.87
CA HIS A 57 11.38 5.71 3.66
C HIS A 57 10.67 6.65 4.64
N LEU A 58 9.41 6.37 5.00
CA LEU A 58 8.70 7.11 6.04
C LEU A 58 9.29 6.84 7.43
N GLU A 59 9.56 5.57 7.75
CA GLU A 59 10.12 5.18 9.05
C GLU A 59 11.49 5.86 9.30
N PHE A 60 12.33 5.92 8.26
CA PHE A 60 13.68 6.50 8.31
C PHE A 60 13.76 7.91 7.70
N LYS A 61 12.66 8.67 7.73
CA LYS A 61 12.57 9.99 7.08
C LYS A 61 13.69 10.93 7.52
N LYS A 62 14.01 10.96 8.82
CA LYS A 62 15.05 11.84 9.40
C LYS A 62 16.43 11.47 8.86
N GLU A 63 16.77 10.18 8.91
CA GLU A 63 18.07 9.64 8.49
C GLU A 63 18.28 9.84 6.99
N ILE A 64 17.24 9.58 6.18
CA ILE A 64 17.27 9.77 4.73
C ILE A 64 17.44 11.25 4.38
N GLN A 65 16.77 12.16 5.08
CA GLN A 65 16.94 13.60 4.86
C GLN A 65 18.37 14.06 5.18
N ILE A 66 19.01 13.52 6.21
CA ILE A 66 20.41 13.80 6.53
C ILE A 66 21.34 13.28 5.42
N MET A 67 21.18 12.01 5.01
CA MET A 67 22.04 11.41 3.97
C MET A 67 21.89 12.08 2.61
N THR A 68 20.66 12.36 2.19
CA THR A 68 20.38 13.02 0.91
C THR A 68 20.63 14.52 0.94
N GLY A 69 20.65 15.14 2.12
CA GLY A 69 21.00 16.55 2.33
C GLY A 69 22.51 16.80 2.41
N ALA A 70 23.30 15.80 2.81
CA ALA A 70 24.75 15.91 2.91
C ALA A 70 25.40 16.00 1.52
N SER A 71 26.08 17.12 1.25
CA SER A 71 26.78 17.37 -0.02
C SER A 71 27.91 16.37 -0.30
N THR A 72 28.41 15.70 0.73
CA THR A 72 29.54 14.76 0.66
C THR A 72 29.19 13.43 0.02
N GLN A 73 27.92 13.00 0.05
CA GLN A 73 27.55 11.62 -0.30
C GLN A 73 27.01 11.46 -1.74
N LYS A 74 26.92 12.52 -2.54
CA LYS A 74 26.32 12.51 -3.91
C LYS A 74 24.91 11.88 -3.98
N LEU A 75 24.21 11.78 -2.85
CA LEU A 75 22.85 11.18 -2.76
C LEU A 75 21.73 12.21 -2.97
N GLY A 76 22.07 13.48 -3.22
CA GLY A 76 21.09 14.56 -3.37
C GLY A 76 20.05 14.34 -4.48
N GLN A 77 20.39 13.56 -5.52
CA GLN A 77 19.46 13.21 -6.59
C GLN A 77 18.28 12.34 -6.14
N TYR A 78 18.41 11.64 -5.01
CA TYR A 78 17.37 10.79 -4.45
C TYR A 78 16.46 11.51 -3.46
N LYS A 79 16.74 12.79 -3.17
CA LYS A 79 15.95 13.59 -2.25
C LYS A 79 14.49 13.70 -2.74
N LEU A 80 13.55 13.39 -1.84
CA LEU A 80 12.13 13.61 -2.06
C LEU A 80 11.76 15.07 -1.73
N THR A 81 10.84 15.64 -2.50
CA THR A 81 10.25 16.96 -2.19
C THR A 81 9.24 16.84 -1.05
N ASN A 82 8.84 17.96 -0.44
CA ASN A 82 7.86 17.94 0.65
C ASN A 82 6.52 17.35 0.20
N ASP A 83 6.02 17.74 -0.97
CA ASP A 83 4.79 17.19 -1.56
C ASP A 83 4.89 15.68 -1.80
N GLN A 84 6.10 15.19 -2.11
CA GLN A 84 6.32 13.75 -2.28
C GLN A 84 6.28 13.02 -0.94
N TRP A 85 6.79 13.61 0.14
CA TRP A 85 6.68 13.03 1.48
C TRP A 85 5.22 12.94 1.94
N GLU A 86 4.47 14.02 1.77
CA GLU A 86 3.04 14.06 2.10
C GLU A 86 2.24 13.02 1.30
N LEU A 87 2.58 12.82 0.02
CA LEU A 87 1.96 11.79 -0.80
C LEU A 87 2.18 10.38 -0.23
N VAL A 88 3.40 10.08 0.25
CA VAL A 88 3.73 8.75 0.79
C VAL A 88 3.03 8.52 2.13
N GLU A 89 2.90 9.54 2.97
CA GLU A 89 2.19 9.48 4.26
C GLU A 89 0.70 9.14 4.08
N ASN A 90 0.09 9.54 2.97
CA ASN A 90 -1.33 9.34 2.69
C ASN A 90 -1.66 8.05 1.90
N LEU A 91 -0.71 7.12 1.73
CA LEU A 91 -0.95 5.87 0.99
C LEU A 91 -1.78 4.86 1.81
N ILE A 92 -2.97 4.51 1.31
CA ILE A 92 -3.95 3.64 2.00
C ILE A 92 -3.91 2.15 1.60
N PHE A 93 -2.84 1.68 0.94
CA PHE A 93 -2.80 0.31 0.37
C PHE A 93 -2.21 -0.78 1.30
N ASP A 94 -1.78 -0.48 2.52
CA ASP A 94 -1.09 -1.46 3.39
C ASP A 94 -1.97 -2.68 3.73
N ALA A 95 -3.22 -2.43 4.14
CA ALA A 95 -4.09 -3.48 4.70
C ALA A 95 -4.54 -4.52 3.66
N PRO A 96 -5.08 -4.15 2.48
CA PRO A 96 -5.45 -5.14 1.46
C PRO A 96 -4.24 -5.95 1.01
N THR A 97 -3.13 -5.27 0.74
CA THR A 97 -1.90 -5.84 0.20
C THR A 97 -1.24 -6.85 1.14
N LYS A 98 -1.27 -6.59 2.46
CA LYS A 98 -0.82 -7.55 3.47
C LYS A 98 -1.65 -8.82 3.48
N LEU A 99 -2.98 -8.72 3.36
CA LEU A 99 -3.83 -9.91 3.37
C LEU A 99 -3.58 -10.79 2.15
N PHE A 100 -3.49 -10.20 0.96
CA PHE A 100 -3.21 -10.94 -0.28
C PHE A 100 -1.85 -11.64 -0.29
N SER A 101 -0.96 -11.28 0.63
CA SER A 101 0.40 -11.82 0.71
C SER A 101 0.59 -12.90 1.77
N GLN A 102 -0.48 -13.28 2.48
CA GLN A 102 -0.43 -14.36 3.48
C GLN A 102 -0.39 -15.72 2.78
N ALA A 103 0.50 -16.61 3.24
CA ALA A 103 0.74 -17.92 2.63
C ALA A 103 -0.47 -18.88 2.70
N LEU A 104 -1.39 -18.63 3.65
CA LEU A 104 -2.71 -19.25 3.67
C LEU A 104 -3.64 -18.36 2.84
N VAL A 105 -3.88 -18.79 1.60
CA VAL A 105 -4.71 -18.11 0.60
C VAL A 105 -5.91 -17.43 1.25
N PRO A 106 -6.16 -16.13 1.03
CA PRO A 106 -7.46 -15.58 1.37
C PRO A 106 -8.48 -16.30 0.48
N LEU A 107 -9.33 -17.13 1.11
CA LEU A 107 -10.45 -17.76 0.42
C LEU A 107 -11.18 -16.67 -0.36
N ILE A 108 -11.65 -16.98 -1.55
CA ILE A 108 -12.42 -16.06 -2.40
C ILE A 108 -13.46 -15.25 -1.59
N ALA A 109 -14.14 -15.93 -0.66
CA ALA A 109 -15.12 -15.33 0.22
C ALA A 109 -14.58 -14.26 1.20
N GLY A 110 -13.27 -14.23 1.48
CA GLY A 110 -12.60 -13.16 2.22
C GLY A 110 -12.00 -12.07 1.31
N VAL A 111 -11.69 -12.39 0.06
CA VAL A 111 -11.15 -11.42 -0.92
C VAL A 111 -12.19 -10.40 -1.37
N VAL A 112 -13.37 -10.88 -1.78
CA VAL A 112 -14.41 -10.02 -2.37
C VAL A 112 -14.91 -8.92 -1.41
N PRO A 113 -15.18 -9.19 -0.12
CA PRO A 113 -15.59 -8.15 0.83
C PRO A 113 -14.52 -7.09 1.04
N LEU A 114 -13.24 -7.48 1.02
CA LEU A 114 -12.15 -6.53 1.21
C LEU A 114 -11.89 -5.69 -0.02
N LEU A 115 -12.07 -6.25 -1.23
CA LEU A 115 -12.11 -5.45 -2.45
C LEU A 115 -13.28 -4.46 -2.42
N PHE A 116 -14.42 -4.85 -1.85
CA PHE A 116 -15.55 -3.96 -1.65
C PHE A 116 -15.28 -2.86 -0.62
N GLU A 117 -14.72 -3.19 0.55
CA GLU A 117 -14.32 -2.19 1.56
C GLU A 117 -13.24 -1.24 1.02
N LEU A 118 -12.28 -1.77 0.27
CA LEU A 118 -11.27 -0.97 -0.41
C LEU A 118 -11.93 -0.02 -1.42
N LYS A 119 -12.88 -0.51 -2.22
CA LYS A 119 -13.64 0.32 -3.16
C LYS A 119 -14.39 1.45 -2.44
N LEU A 120 -15.13 1.13 -1.38
CA LEU A 120 -15.84 2.15 -0.58
C LEU A 120 -14.87 3.19 0.01
N SER A 121 -13.70 2.74 0.47
CA SER A 121 -12.67 3.64 1.02
C SER A 121 -12.08 4.54 -0.06
N LEU A 122 -11.89 4.03 -1.28
CA LEU A 122 -11.41 4.80 -2.43
C LEU A 122 -12.47 5.77 -2.97
N GLU A 123 -13.75 5.37 -2.98
CA GLU A 123 -14.88 6.24 -3.33
C GLU A 123 -14.99 7.38 -2.32
N ALA A 124 -14.92 7.09 -1.02
CA ALA A 124 -14.89 8.11 0.02
C ALA A 124 -13.70 9.06 -0.14
N LEU A 125 -12.51 8.54 -0.50
CA LEU A 125 -11.32 9.35 -0.76
C LEU A 125 -11.45 10.20 -2.04
N HIS A 126 -12.17 9.72 -3.05
CA HIS A 126 -12.43 10.46 -4.29
C HIS A 126 -13.45 11.59 -4.09
N ASP A 127 -14.50 11.33 -3.30
CA ASP A 127 -15.61 12.26 -3.06
C ASP A 127 -15.33 13.25 -1.91
N ASP A 128 -14.17 13.12 -1.25
CA ASP A 128 -13.72 13.99 -0.16
C ASP A 128 -13.24 15.35 -0.69
N GLU A 129 -14.20 16.25 -0.91
CA GLU A 129 -13.94 17.65 -1.28
C GLU A 129 -13.37 18.48 -0.10
N GLU A 130 -13.44 17.98 1.14
CA GLU A 130 -13.17 18.74 2.36
C GLU A 130 -11.69 18.67 2.76
N ASN A 131 -11.03 17.52 2.62
CA ASN A 131 -9.65 17.30 3.02
C ASN A 131 -8.57 17.78 2.03
N LYS A 132 -8.96 18.43 0.91
CA LYS A 132 -8.03 18.97 -0.11
C LYS A 132 -6.92 17.98 -0.49
N LEU A 133 -7.30 16.74 -0.76
CA LEU A 133 -6.35 15.74 -1.23
C LEU A 133 -5.69 16.21 -2.53
N SER A 134 -4.42 15.83 -2.72
CA SER A 134 -3.69 16.15 -3.94
C SER A 134 -4.44 15.62 -5.17
N PRO A 135 -4.47 16.33 -6.31
CA PRO A 135 -5.05 15.82 -7.55
C PRO A 135 -4.48 14.45 -7.95
N VAL A 136 -3.23 14.17 -7.59
CA VAL A 136 -2.59 12.87 -7.83
C VAL A 136 -3.29 11.74 -7.06
N MET A 137 -3.75 12.01 -5.84
CA MET A 137 -4.48 11.05 -5.01
C MET A 137 -5.87 10.76 -5.57
N HIS A 138 -6.59 11.77 -6.06
CA HIS A 138 -7.89 11.57 -6.73
C HIS A 138 -7.73 10.71 -7.99
N ILE A 139 -6.74 11.02 -8.83
CA ILE A 139 -6.45 10.24 -10.04
C ILE A 139 -6.05 8.80 -9.68
N ALA A 140 -5.22 8.61 -8.65
CA ALA A 140 -4.82 7.29 -8.19
C ALA A 140 -6.01 6.49 -7.63
N ALA A 141 -6.90 7.13 -6.87
CA ALA A 141 -8.11 6.51 -6.34
C ALA A 141 -9.04 6.09 -7.47
N GLN A 142 -9.28 6.96 -8.45
CA GLN A 142 -10.08 6.64 -9.62
C GLN A 142 -9.48 5.48 -10.44
N ALA A 143 -8.16 5.48 -10.64
CA ALA A 143 -7.48 4.39 -11.32
C ALA A 143 -7.60 3.05 -10.55
N ALA A 144 -7.51 3.09 -9.21
CA ALA A 144 -7.69 1.92 -8.37
C ALA A 144 -9.14 1.40 -8.41
N ILE A 145 -10.15 2.28 -8.38
CA ILE A 145 -11.56 1.91 -8.55
C ILE A 145 -11.77 1.21 -9.89
N LEU A 146 -11.26 1.78 -11.00
CA LEU A 146 -11.35 1.17 -12.33
C LEU A 146 -10.70 -0.22 -12.39
N MET A 147 -9.60 -0.43 -11.68
CA MET A 147 -8.97 -1.75 -11.58
C MET A 147 -9.81 -2.73 -10.77
N ILE A 148 -10.41 -2.30 -9.65
CA ILE A 148 -11.33 -3.13 -8.87
C ILE A 148 -12.54 -3.51 -9.72
N ASP A 149 -13.12 -2.57 -10.46
CA ASP A 149 -14.26 -2.83 -11.35
C ASP A 149 -13.87 -3.83 -12.44
N LYS A 150 -12.71 -3.67 -13.06
CA LYS A 150 -12.18 -4.64 -14.03
C LYS A 150 -12.00 -6.03 -13.43
N TYR A 151 -11.48 -6.14 -12.20
CA TYR A 151 -11.35 -7.44 -11.53
C TYR A 151 -12.67 -8.03 -11.08
N THR A 152 -13.66 -7.18 -10.79
CA THR A 152 -15.02 -7.62 -10.45
C THR A 152 -15.68 -8.27 -11.65
N LEU A 153 -15.47 -7.75 -12.88
CA LEU A 153 -15.95 -8.41 -14.11
C LEU A 153 -15.43 -9.85 -14.27
N PHE A 154 -14.19 -10.13 -13.86
CA PHE A 154 -13.65 -11.50 -13.92
C PHE A 154 -14.28 -12.45 -12.89
N ASN A 155 -14.85 -11.92 -11.79
CA ASN A 155 -15.60 -12.75 -10.85
C ASN A 155 -16.90 -13.28 -11.46
N GLU A 156 -17.46 -12.55 -12.45
CA GLU A 156 -18.69 -12.93 -13.16
C GLU A 156 -18.50 -14.18 -14.02
N GLU A 157 -17.27 -14.42 -14.51
CA GLU A 157 -16.97 -15.56 -15.37
C GLU A 157 -16.79 -16.89 -14.61
N CYS A 158 -16.87 -16.88 -13.27
CA CYS A 158 -16.60 -18.06 -12.45
C CYS A 158 -17.61 -18.26 -11.31
N GLU A 159 -18.49 -19.24 -11.49
CA GLU A 159 -19.57 -19.61 -10.55
C GLU A 159 -19.08 -19.93 -9.13
N ILE A 160 -17.80 -20.29 -8.97
CA ILE A 160 -17.19 -20.59 -7.67
C ILE A 160 -17.19 -19.35 -6.76
N TYR A 161 -17.07 -18.14 -7.32
CA TYR A 161 -17.14 -16.89 -6.54
C TYR A 161 -18.53 -16.71 -5.92
N TYR A 162 -19.58 -16.99 -6.69
CA TYR A 162 -20.96 -16.93 -6.22
C TYR A 162 -21.24 -17.95 -5.12
N ILE A 163 -20.91 -19.23 -5.34
CA ILE A 163 -21.15 -20.30 -4.38
C ILE A 163 -20.43 -20.03 -3.06
N ALA A 164 -19.19 -19.54 -3.13
CA ALA A 164 -18.39 -19.23 -1.95
C ALA A 164 -18.96 -18.07 -1.12
N ILE A 165 -19.59 -17.08 -1.77
CA ILE A 165 -20.14 -15.89 -1.11
C ILE A 165 -21.52 -16.20 -0.52
N ASP A 166 -22.36 -16.94 -1.24
CA ASP A 166 -23.69 -17.33 -0.75
C ASP A 166 -23.60 -18.20 0.52
N TRP A 167 -22.64 -19.13 0.57
CA TRP A 167 -22.41 -19.96 1.77
C TRP A 167 -21.77 -19.21 2.94
N LYS A 168 -21.27 -17.99 2.74
CA LYS A 168 -20.60 -17.18 3.77
C LYS A 168 -21.36 -15.93 4.21
N ILE A 169 -22.64 -15.80 3.87
CA ILE A 169 -23.47 -14.68 4.33
C ILE A 169 -23.43 -14.51 5.86
N GLU A 170 -23.52 -15.62 6.60
CA GLU A 170 -23.49 -15.58 8.07
C GLU A 170 -22.11 -15.14 8.60
N TRP A 171 -21.04 -15.47 7.87
CA TRP A 171 -19.69 -15.03 8.18
C TRP A 171 -19.53 -13.50 8.02
N PHE A 172 -20.18 -12.88 7.03
CA PHE A 172 -20.18 -11.41 6.89
C PHE A 172 -20.89 -10.71 8.04
N LYS A 173 -22.00 -11.27 8.53
CA LYS A 173 -22.69 -10.73 9.71
C LYS A 173 -21.80 -10.77 10.96
N ILE A 174 -21.05 -11.87 11.14
CA ILE A 174 -20.10 -12.00 12.26
C ILE A 174 -18.98 -10.96 12.17
N LEU A 175 -18.55 -10.59 10.96
CA LEU A 175 -17.55 -9.53 10.73
C LEU A 175 -18.10 -8.11 10.89
N GLY A 176 -19.40 -7.94 11.16
CA GLY A 176 -20.02 -6.64 11.39
C GLY A 176 -20.49 -5.92 10.13
N PHE A 177 -20.55 -6.60 8.98
CA PHE A 177 -21.14 -6.04 7.77
C PHE A 177 -22.64 -5.82 7.98
N SER A 178 -23.11 -4.63 7.60
CA SER A 178 -24.53 -4.29 7.63
C SER A 178 -25.30 -5.02 6.52
N SER A 179 -26.60 -5.26 6.73
CA SER A 179 -27.49 -5.82 5.71
C SER A 179 -27.40 -5.15 4.33
N PRO A 180 -27.34 -3.79 4.21
CA PRO A 180 -27.18 -3.15 2.90
C PRO A 180 -25.80 -3.39 2.27
N GLN A 181 -24.72 -3.52 3.06
CA GLN A 181 -23.40 -3.87 2.51
C GLN A 181 -23.38 -5.32 2.00
N ILE A 182 -23.98 -6.26 2.74
CA ILE A 182 -24.11 -7.66 2.31
C ILE A 182 -24.92 -7.74 1.01
N GLN A 183 -26.00 -6.96 0.91
CA GLN A 183 -26.81 -6.89 -0.30
C GLN A 183 -26.02 -6.32 -1.49
N LYS A 184 -25.24 -5.26 -1.28
CA LYS A 184 -24.38 -4.67 -2.31
C LYS A 184 -23.24 -5.61 -2.74
N ILE A 185 -22.67 -6.38 -1.82
CA ILE A 185 -21.68 -7.45 -2.12
C ILE A 185 -22.33 -8.55 -2.96
N LYS A 186 -23.57 -8.95 -2.65
CA LYS A 186 -24.32 -9.91 -3.48
C LYS A 186 -24.56 -9.37 -4.89
N GLU A 187 -24.96 -8.11 -5.01
CA GLU A 187 -25.18 -7.44 -6.31
C GLU A 187 -23.90 -7.27 -7.14
N MET A 188 -22.74 -7.16 -6.48
CA MET A 188 -21.44 -7.16 -7.19
C MET A 188 -21.06 -8.52 -7.77
N VAL A 189 -21.67 -9.60 -7.29
CA VAL A 189 -21.32 -10.99 -7.66
C VAL A 189 -22.43 -11.61 -8.52
N ILE A 190 -23.66 -11.11 -8.41
CA ILE A 190 -24.85 -11.65 -9.05
C ILE A 190 -25.41 -10.58 -9.99
N ARG A 191 -25.40 -10.87 -11.29
CA ARG A 191 -26.44 -10.35 -12.19
C ARG A 191 -27.18 -11.53 -12.81
N GLU A 192 -28.50 -11.40 -12.82
CA GLU A 192 -29.45 -12.31 -13.49
C GLU A 192 -29.10 -12.55 -14.96
#